data_AF-A0A6B0UME2-F1
#
_entry.id   AF-A0A6B0UME2-F1
#
_cell.length_a   1.000
_cell.length_b   1.000
_cell.length_c   1.000
_cell.angle_alpha   90.00
_cell.angle_beta   90.00
_cell.angle_gamma   90.00
#
_symmetry.space_group_name_H-M   'P 1'
#
loop_
_entity.id
_entity.type
_entity.pdbx_description
1 polymer ?
#
loop_
_entity_poly.entity_id
_entity_poly.type
_entity_poly.pdbx_seq_one_letter_code
_entity_poly.pdbx_strand_id
1 'polypeptide(L)'
;MCRSLSNMLFVLFAVAVILPAPLEAAAGIPDCRRDLYPFADIYCQLFGHDSFYVWYEETCELGCVDGTKAKRVRLPESVCPLGESMDPCEPAAENALKKFIEDMKKIKNSLKKRWCNNA
;
A
#
# COMPACT_ATOMS: atom_id res chain seq x y z
N MET A 1 4.13 -5.41 23.66
CA MET A 1 2.69 -5.41 23.94
C MET A 1 2.27 -3.98 24.31
N CYS A 2 1.68 -3.21 23.38
CA CYS A 2 0.99 -1.96 23.73
C CYS A 2 -0.25 -2.39 24.54
N ARG A 3 -0.18 -2.26 25.87
CA ARG A 3 -1.16 -2.81 26.83
C ARG A 3 -2.46 -2.02 26.75
N SER A 4 -3.58 -2.74 26.65
CA SER A 4 -5.01 -2.30 26.60
C SER A 4 -5.73 -2.34 25.25
N LEU A 5 -5.10 -2.91 24.23
CA LEU A 5 -5.76 -3.22 22.95
C LEU A 5 -6.63 -4.51 23.02
N SER A 6 -7.29 -4.82 24.14
CA SER A 6 -7.80 -6.19 24.34
C SER A 6 -9.23 -6.50 23.88
N ASN A 7 -10.09 -5.59 23.39
CA ASN A 7 -11.38 -6.08 22.85
C ASN A 7 -12.14 -5.23 21.83
N MET A 8 -12.02 -3.89 21.78
CA MET A 8 -12.87 -3.11 20.85
C MET A 8 -12.18 -2.58 19.59
N LEU A 9 -10.85 -2.37 19.57
CA LEU A 9 -10.15 -1.82 18.39
C LEU A 9 -9.42 -2.88 17.55
N PHE A 10 -9.15 -4.05 18.13
CA PHE A 10 -8.45 -5.16 17.45
C PHE A 10 -9.31 -5.82 16.37
N VAL A 11 -10.63 -5.70 16.42
CA VAL A 11 -11.54 -6.31 15.44
C VAL A 11 -11.43 -5.66 14.04
N LEU A 12 -10.86 -4.45 13.94
CA LEU A 12 -10.70 -3.75 12.65
C LEU A 12 -9.26 -3.74 12.09
N PHE A 13 -8.26 -4.19 12.85
CA PHE A 13 -6.84 -4.04 12.47
C PHE A 13 -5.96 -5.29 12.72
N ALA A 14 -6.56 -6.47 12.88
CA ALA A 14 -5.85 -7.70 13.26
C ALA A 14 -5.44 -8.61 12.08
N VAL A 15 -5.62 -8.20 10.82
CA VAL A 15 -5.09 -8.94 9.66
C VAL A 15 -4.07 -8.05 8.95
N ALA A 16 -2.88 -8.62 8.68
CA ALA A 16 -1.62 -8.03 8.23
C ALA A 16 -0.94 -6.94 9.09
N VAL A 17 -0.17 -7.43 10.05
CA VAL A 17 1.21 -6.95 10.19
C VAL A 17 2.14 -8.07 9.73
N ILE A 18 2.24 -8.26 8.41
CA ILE A 18 3.38 -8.95 7.81
C ILE A 18 4.28 -7.83 7.28
N LEU A 19 5.45 -7.69 7.89
CA LEU A 19 6.47 -6.72 7.54
C LEU A 19 7.12 -7.16 6.21
N PRO A 20 7.02 -6.44 5.07
CA PRO A 20 7.95 -6.67 3.98
C PRO A 20 9.27 -5.96 4.33
N ALA A 21 10.37 -6.68 4.18
CA ALA A 21 11.73 -6.21 4.36
C ALA A 21 12.05 -5.00 3.45
N PRO A 22 13.05 -4.16 3.79
CA PRO A 22 13.52 -3.11 2.89
C PRO A 22 14.11 -3.76 1.63
N LEU A 23 13.43 -3.59 0.50
CA LEU A 23 13.93 -4.01 -0.80
C LEU A 23 14.88 -2.92 -1.31
N GLU A 24 16.18 -3.18 -1.20
CA GLU A 24 17.23 -2.41 -1.85
C GLU A 24 16.93 -2.36 -3.37
N ALA A 25 16.61 -1.17 -3.88
CA ALA A 25 16.31 -0.94 -5.28
C ALA A 25 17.57 -1.12 -6.12
N ALA A 26 17.54 -2.10 -7.04
CA ALA A 26 18.58 -2.25 -8.04
C ALA A 26 18.49 -1.07 -9.02
N ALA A 27 19.56 -0.28 -9.10
CA ALA A 27 19.68 0.82 -10.04
C ALA A 27 19.68 0.29 -11.47
N GLY A 28 18.66 0.66 -12.24
CA GLY A 28 18.59 0.42 -13.68
C GLY A 28 17.18 0.05 -14.14
N ILE A 29 16.52 0.97 -14.84
CA ILE A 29 15.16 0.92 -15.39
C ILE A 29 14.05 1.17 -14.35
N PRO A 30 13.19 2.19 -14.57
CA PRO A 30 12.08 2.44 -13.68
C PRO A 30 11.10 1.26 -13.69
N ASP A 31 10.79 0.72 -12.51
CA ASP A 31 9.99 -0.50 -12.36
C ASP A 31 8.92 -0.31 -11.28
N CYS A 32 7.86 0.40 -11.68
CA CYS A 32 6.70 0.70 -10.84
C CYS A 32 6.09 -0.59 -10.27
N ARG A 33 6.17 -1.71 -11.00
CA ARG A 33 5.64 -3.01 -10.56
C ARG A 33 6.40 -3.51 -9.34
N ARG A 34 7.73 -3.50 -9.38
CA ARG A 34 8.60 -3.94 -8.29
C ARG A 34 8.42 -3.10 -7.03
N ASP A 35 8.24 -1.79 -7.18
CA ASP A 35 7.97 -0.89 -6.05
C ASP A 35 6.54 -1.04 -5.49
N LEU A 36 5.56 -1.30 -6.35
CA LEU A 36 4.15 -1.40 -5.98
C LEU A 36 3.81 -2.72 -5.29
N TYR A 37 4.30 -3.86 -5.77
CA TYR A 37 3.97 -5.19 -5.23
C TYR A 37 4.07 -5.32 -3.70
N PRO A 38 5.17 -4.90 -3.03
CA PRO A 38 5.26 -4.99 -1.57
C PRO A 38 4.29 -4.05 -0.83
N PHE A 39 3.79 -3.02 -1.52
CA PHE A 39 2.83 -2.06 -0.97
C PHE A 39 1.37 -2.41 -1.29
N ALA A 40 1.12 -3.08 -2.42
CA ALA A 40 -0.21 -3.33 -2.96
C ALA A 40 -1.10 -4.11 -1.99
N ASP A 41 -0.54 -5.10 -1.31
CA ASP A 41 -1.24 -5.89 -0.30
C ASP A 41 -1.68 -5.06 0.91
N ILE A 42 -0.77 -4.19 1.40
CA ILE A 42 -1.07 -3.25 2.49
C ILE A 42 -2.15 -2.26 2.04
N TYR A 43 -2.06 -1.77 0.81
CA TYR A 43 -3.02 -0.84 0.26
C TYR A 43 -4.42 -1.45 0.15
N CYS A 44 -4.54 -2.67 -0.39
CA CYS A 44 -5.81 -3.39 -0.42
C CYS A 44 -6.44 -3.53 0.97
N GLN A 45 -5.63 -3.86 1.97
CA GLN A 45 -6.11 -4.01 3.35
C GLN A 45 -6.53 -2.70 4.00
N LEU A 46 -5.90 -1.59 3.65
CA LEU A 46 -6.35 -0.26 4.09
C LEU A 46 -7.75 0.09 3.57
N PHE A 47 -8.15 -0.46 2.43
CA PHE A 47 -9.50 -0.32 1.87
C PHE A 47 -10.46 -1.42 2.36
N GLY A 48 -10.03 -2.25 3.31
CA GLY A 48 -10.85 -3.29 3.92
C GLY A 48 -10.94 -4.59 3.13
N HIS A 49 -10.00 -4.84 2.21
CA HIS A 49 -9.88 -6.12 1.49
C HIS A 49 -8.89 -7.06 2.18
N ASP A 50 -8.90 -8.33 1.79
CA ASP A 50 -8.02 -9.35 2.38
C ASP A 50 -6.59 -9.25 1.85
N SER A 51 -6.43 -9.18 0.53
CA SER A 51 -5.10 -9.25 -0.11
C SER A 51 -5.08 -8.67 -1.52
N PHE A 52 -3.87 -8.45 -2.03
CA PHE A 52 -3.65 -8.08 -3.43
C PHE A 52 -3.69 -9.29 -4.37
N TYR A 53 -4.30 -9.13 -5.55
CA TYR A 53 -4.36 -10.17 -6.58
C TYR A 53 -3.70 -9.78 -7.89
N VAL A 54 -4.04 -8.60 -8.43
CA VAL A 54 -3.54 -8.17 -9.75
C VAL A 54 -3.46 -6.65 -9.82
N TRP A 55 -2.54 -6.13 -10.60
CA TRP A 55 -2.47 -4.70 -10.91
C TRP A 55 -2.90 -4.46 -12.36
N TYR A 56 -3.84 -3.55 -12.55
CA TYR A 56 -4.27 -3.03 -13.84
C TYR A 56 -3.53 -1.72 -14.09
N GLU A 57 -2.39 -1.79 -14.78
CA GLU A 57 -1.54 -0.65 -15.12
C GLU A 57 -2.28 0.42 -15.95
N GLU A 58 -3.09 -0.01 -16.91
CA GLU A 58 -3.87 0.85 -17.82
C GLU A 58 -4.89 1.76 -17.12
N THR A 59 -5.39 1.33 -15.97
CA THR A 59 -6.39 2.08 -15.20
C THR A 59 -5.87 2.53 -13.84
N CYS A 60 -4.63 2.18 -13.52
CA CYS A 60 -4.01 2.37 -12.21
C CYS A 60 -4.85 1.81 -11.06
N GLU A 61 -5.43 0.63 -11.27
CA GLU A 61 -6.28 -0.05 -10.29
C GLU A 61 -5.60 -1.30 -9.75
N LEU A 62 -5.67 -1.51 -8.44
CA LEU A 62 -5.36 -2.78 -7.81
C LEU A 62 -6.62 -3.64 -7.75
N GLY A 63 -6.55 -4.85 -8.27
CA GLY A 63 -7.47 -5.91 -7.93
C GLY A 63 -7.16 -6.42 -6.52
N CYS A 64 -8.03 -6.08 -5.59
CA CYS A 64 -7.98 -6.50 -4.20
C CYS A 64 -9.03 -7.59 -3.96
N VAL A 65 -8.65 -8.68 -3.31
CA VAL A 65 -9.55 -9.80 -3.06
C VAL A 65 -10.30 -9.61 -1.76
N ASP A 66 -11.59 -9.87 -1.81
CA ASP A 66 -12.52 -9.89 -0.68
C ASP A 66 -13.20 -11.27 -0.68
N GLY A 67 -12.57 -12.23 0.01
CA GLY A 67 -12.98 -13.64 -0.04
C GLY A 67 -12.83 -14.25 -1.44
N THR A 68 -13.94 -14.44 -2.16
CA THR A 68 -13.93 -15.01 -3.52
C THR A 68 -14.09 -13.96 -4.63
N LYS A 69 -14.19 -12.68 -4.30
CA LYS A 69 -14.42 -11.59 -5.27
C LYS A 69 -13.23 -10.65 -5.32
N ALA A 70 -12.73 -10.38 -6.52
CA ALA A 70 -11.80 -9.28 -6.72
C ALA A 70 -12.59 -7.97 -6.91
N LYS A 71 -12.26 -6.95 -6.12
CA LYS A 71 -12.72 -5.57 -6.26
C LYS A 71 -11.57 -4.71 -6.78
N ARG A 72 -11.90 -3.70 -7.58
CA ARG A 72 -10.92 -2.75 -8.09
C ARG A 72 -10.80 -1.57 -7.14
N VAL A 73 -9.59 -1.27 -6.72
CA VAL A 73 -9.25 -0.12 -5.89
C VAL A 73 -8.26 0.74 -6.66
N ARG A 74 -8.66 1.95 -7.00
CA ARG A 74 -7.80 2.88 -7.75
C ARG A 74 -6.71 3.46 -6.87
N LEU A 75 -5.50 3.57 -7.41
CA LEU A 75 -4.43 4.36 -6.81
C LEU A 75 -4.85 5.85 -6.76
N PRO A 76 -4.32 6.62 -5.79
CA PRO A 76 -4.67 8.03 -5.67
C PRO A 76 -4.18 8.83 -6.87
N GLU A 77 -4.88 9.92 -7.18
CA GLU A 77 -4.58 10.81 -8.31
C GLU A 77 -3.15 11.39 -8.26
N SER A 78 -2.59 11.53 -7.05
CA SER A 78 -1.21 11.97 -6.84
C SER A 78 -0.15 10.99 -7.36
N VAL A 79 -0.53 9.72 -7.57
CA VAL A 79 0.34 8.66 -8.10
C VAL A 79 -0.02 8.39 -9.55
N CYS A 80 -1.32 8.31 -9.86
CA CYS A 80 -1.79 8.11 -11.22
C CYS A 80 -3.05 8.94 -11.49
N PRO A 81 -2.91 10.00 -12.31
CA PRO A 81 -4.00 10.90 -12.64
C PRO A 81 -5.18 10.21 -13.33
N LEU A 82 -6.33 10.88 -13.34
CA LEU A 82 -7.52 10.39 -14.04
C LEU A 82 -7.27 10.29 -15.55
N GLY A 83 -7.36 9.07 -16.08
CA GLY A 83 -7.21 8.79 -17.52
C GLY A 83 -5.78 8.50 -17.96
N GLU A 84 -4.80 8.47 -17.06
CA GLU A 84 -3.44 8.02 -17.36
C GLU A 84 -3.25 6.52 -17.08
N SER A 85 -2.36 5.91 -17.86
CA SER A 85 -1.80 4.58 -17.64
C SER A 85 -0.46 4.71 -16.93
N MET A 86 -0.09 3.71 -16.15
CA MET A 86 1.25 3.61 -15.57
C MET A 86 2.15 2.64 -16.35
N ASP A 87 1.72 2.23 -17.54
CA ASP A 87 2.52 1.52 -18.54
C ASP A 87 2.71 2.39 -19.81
N PRO A 88 3.96 2.68 -20.22
CA PRO A 88 5.20 2.32 -19.55
C PRO A 88 5.41 3.09 -18.24
N CYS A 89 6.15 2.48 -17.29
CA CYS A 89 6.50 3.16 -16.04
C CYS A 89 7.48 4.32 -16.31
N GLU A 90 6.95 5.53 -16.37
CA GLU A 90 7.76 6.74 -16.52
C GLU A 90 8.45 7.10 -15.20
N PRO A 91 9.65 7.72 -15.24
CA PRO A 91 10.38 8.12 -14.04
C PRO A 91 9.59 9.10 -13.15
N ALA A 92 8.68 9.90 -13.72
CA ALA A 92 7.79 10.77 -12.96
C ALA A 92 6.77 9.96 -12.14
N ALA A 93 6.13 8.98 -12.77
CA ALA A 93 5.17 8.08 -12.14
C ALA A 93 5.84 7.22 -11.05
N GLU A 94 7.04 6.69 -11.32
CA GLU A 94 7.82 5.95 -10.32
C GLU A 94 8.14 6.81 -9.09
N ASN A 95 8.62 8.04 -9.31
CA ASN A 95 8.94 8.95 -8.20
C ASN A 95 7.69 9.33 -7.39
N ALA A 96 6.56 9.55 -8.06
CA ALA A 96 5.28 9.80 -7.40
C ALA A 96 4.83 8.61 -6.54
N LEU A 97 4.94 7.39 -7.08
CA LEU A 97 4.65 6.15 -6.37
C LEU A 97 5.56 5.97 -5.15
N LYS A 98 6.88 6.10 -5.32
CA LYS A 98 7.87 5.98 -4.23
C LYS A 98 7.58 7.00 -3.12
N LYS A 99 7.33 8.25 -3.49
CA LYS A 99 6.98 9.31 -2.53
C LYS A 99 5.71 8.96 -1.75
N PHE A 100 4.67 8.50 -2.45
CA PHE A 100 3.42 8.08 -1.81
C PHE A 100 3.61 6.93 -0.82
N ILE A 101 4.39 5.91 -1.19
CA ILE A 101 4.73 4.79 -0.31
C ILE A 101 5.47 5.29 0.95
N GLU A 102 6.43 6.19 0.80
CA GLU A 102 7.17 6.76 1.93
C GLU A 102 6.29 7.62 2.85
N ASP A 103 5.41 8.44 2.30
CA ASP A 103 4.44 9.23 3.07
C ASP A 103 3.52 8.30 3.89
N MET A 104 3.04 7.22 3.30
CA MET A 104 2.24 6.21 4.00
C MET A 104 3.01 5.52 5.14
N LYS A 105 4.29 5.17 4.92
CA LYS A 105 5.15 4.63 6.00
C LYS A 105 5.34 5.64 7.12
N LYS A 106 5.51 6.93 6.80
CA LYS A 106 5.67 8.00 7.79
C LYS A 106 4.41 8.19 8.62
N ILE A 107 3.23 8.18 7.99
CA ILE A 107 1.93 8.23 8.68
C ILE A 107 1.79 7.02 9.61
N LYS A 108 2.10 5.81 9.14
CA LYS A 108 2.08 4.60 9.97
C LYS A 108 2.99 4.72 11.20
N ASN A 109 4.22 5.19 11.01
CA ASN A 109 5.18 5.37 12.10
C ASN A 109 4.76 6.47 13.09
N SER A 110 4.14 7.56 12.61
CA SER A 110 3.65 8.63 13.49
C SER A 110 2.47 8.17 14.35
N LEU A 111 1.54 7.41 13.76
CA LEU A 111 0.43 6.77 14.47
C LEU A 111 0.96 5.78 15.51
N LYS A 112 1.90 4.90 15.13
CA LYS A 112 2.55 3.97 16.05
C LYS A 112 3.23 4.70 17.20
N LYS A 113 3.97 5.78 16.94
CA LYS A 113 4.64 6.58 17.96
C LYS A 113 3.62 7.22 18.91
N ARG A 114 2.56 7.83 18.40
CA ARG A 114 1.53 8.48 19.21
C ARG A 114 0.78 7.50 20.11
N TRP A 115 0.51 6.31 19.59
CA TRP A 115 -0.33 5.32 20.29
C TRP A 115 0.46 4.35 21.17
N CYS A 116 1.73 4.08 20.85
CA CYS A 116 2.58 3.18 21.63
C CYS A 116 3.65 3.89 22.50
N ASN A 117 3.85 5.21 22.38
CA ASN A 117 4.68 5.97 23.33
C ASN A 117 3.88 6.66 24.45
N ASN A 118 2.55 6.54 24.46
CA ASN A 118 1.71 6.93 25.60
C ASN A 118 1.54 5.76 26.61
N ALA A 119 2.55 4.90 26.72
CA ALA A 119 2.59 3.74 27.61
C ALA A 119 3.60 3.96 28.74
#